data_AF-A0A7V0NN78-F1
#
_entry.id   AF-A0A7V0NN78-F1
#
_cell.length_a   1.000
_cell.length_b   1.000
_cell.length_c   1.000
_cell.angle_alpha   90.00
_cell.angle_beta   90.00
_cell.angle_gamma   90.00
#
_symmetry.space_group_name_H-M   'P 1'
#
loop_
_entity.id
_entity.type
_entity.pdbx_description
1 polymer ?
#
loop_
_entity_poly.entity_id
_entity_poly.type
_entity_poly.pdbx_seq_one_letter_code
_entity_poly.pdbx_strand_id
1 'polypeptide(L)'
;MRKAFSLVAVVVLVVLVVLIIQRSPESTAPLPNDRTDASPVQATSTSLPSTDISVTTSAGGGAAEVTTDTTEVQSIDTAPEPVPDSGLPAQFAITEIVFGEGGYVVITNVGGSTASVGGLALCQRPFYFTLPDIELAPLESVWVAAGDGASLTASSAVAVLTANGSLDDFSRDDGEMGLYLSSDFGSAEAIISYVEWGSAGHGRSDVAIEAGLWEADAFIEIPDDAFGVQASAQAPSGPQDWVAGLGG
;
A
#
# COMPACT_ATOMS: atom_id res chain seq x y z
N MET A 1 17.63 20.55 -51.47
CA MET A 1 18.46 19.40 -51.04
C MET A 1 18.70 19.47 -49.53
N ARG A 2 17.72 19.11 -48.69
CA ARG A 2 17.88 18.98 -47.21
C ARG A 2 16.78 18.06 -46.66
N LYS A 3 16.73 16.79 -47.10
CA LYS A 3 15.83 15.78 -46.50
C LYS A 3 16.46 14.37 -46.38
N ALA A 4 17.73 14.19 -46.77
CA ALA A 4 18.38 12.87 -46.76
C ALA A 4 19.23 12.59 -45.49
N PHE A 5 19.47 13.58 -44.63
CA PHE A 5 20.38 13.42 -43.48
C PHE A 5 19.74 12.94 -42.17
N SER A 6 18.40 12.82 -42.09
CA SER A 6 17.73 12.49 -40.82
C SER A 6 17.46 11.00 -40.62
N LEU A 7 17.37 10.19 -41.68
CA LEU A 7 17.04 8.78 -41.54
C LEU A 7 18.25 7.94 -41.10
N VAL A 8 19.44 8.28 -41.59
CA VAL A 8 20.69 7.57 -41.27
C VAL A 8 21.06 7.75 -39.79
N ALA A 9 20.88 8.94 -39.23
CA ALA A 9 21.18 9.20 -37.81
C ALA A 9 20.24 8.44 -36.86
N VAL A 10 18.94 8.36 -37.20
CA VAL A 10 17.95 7.61 -36.40
C VAL A 10 18.20 6.11 -36.49
N VAL A 11 18.54 5.59 -37.67
CA VAL A 11 18.88 4.16 -37.83
C VAL A 11 20.16 3.80 -37.08
N VAL A 12 21.19 4.65 -37.11
CA VAL A 12 22.44 4.42 -36.35
C VAL A 12 22.17 4.44 -34.85
N LEU A 13 21.31 5.35 -34.35
CA LEU A 13 20.97 5.43 -32.92
C LEU A 13 20.19 4.19 -32.46
N VAL A 14 19.21 3.73 -33.24
CA VAL A 14 18.41 2.53 -32.92
C VAL A 14 19.29 1.28 -32.94
N VAL A 15 20.19 1.15 -33.92
CA VAL A 15 21.13 0.02 -33.99
C VAL A 15 22.12 0.04 -32.81
N LEU A 16 22.59 1.22 -32.37
CA LEU A 16 23.46 1.32 -31.20
C LEU A 16 22.75 0.91 -29.91
N VAL A 17 21.50 1.34 -29.72
CA VAL A 17 20.71 1.01 -28.53
C VAL A 17 20.40 -0.50 -28.49
N VAL A 18 20.07 -1.12 -29.63
CA VAL A 18 19.86 -2.57 -29.72
C VAL A 18 21.14 -3.36 -29.45
N LEU A 19 22.31 -2.87 -29.89
CA LEU A 19 23.60 -3.53 -29.63
C LEU A 19 24.07 -3.41 -28.18
N ILE A 20 23.64 -2.39 -27.44
CA ILE A 20 23.95 -2.23 -26.01
C ILE A 20 23.09 -3.17 -25.15
N ILE A 21 21.83 -3.40 -25.52
CA ILE A 21 20.92 -4.31 -24.77
C ILE A 21 21.28 -5.79 -24.98
N GLN A 22 21.87 -6.15 -26.12
CA GLN A 22 22.23 -7.55 -26.46
C GLN A 22 23.57 -8.03 -25.87
N ARG A 23 24.27 -7.22 -25.06
CA ARG A 23 25.48 -7.65 -24.35
C ARG A 23 25.21 -7.91 -22.87
N SER A 24 24.44 -8.96 -22.58
CA SER A 24 24.55 -9.65 -21.29
C SER A 24 25.61 -10.76 -21.41
N PRO A 25 26.65 -10.81 -20.56
CA PRO A 25 27.55 -11.95 -20.51
C PRO A 25 26.85 -13.12 -19.82
N GLU A 26 26.45 -14.13 -20.58
CA GLU A 26 26.21 -15.47 -20.05
C GLU A 26 27.53 -16.02 -19.50
N SER A 27 27.70 -15.97 -18.18
CA SER A 27 28.79 -16.67 -17.50
C SER A 27 28.29 -18.03 -17.03
N THR A 28 28.41 -19.02 -17.91
CA THR A 28 28.27 -20.44 -17.58
C THR A 28 29.57 -20.93 -16.94
N ALA A 29 29.62 -20.97 -15.61
CA ALA A 29 30.64 -21.72 -14.88
C ALA A 29 30.11 -23.14 -14.56
N PRO A 30 30.90 -24.20 -14.78
CA PRO A 30 30.50 -25.57 -14.47
C PRO A 30 30.56 -25.84 -12.95
N LEU A 31 29.56 -26.56 -12.44
CA LEU A 31 29.48 -27.06 -11.07
C LEU A 31 30.55 -28.12 -10.79
N PRO A 32 31.33 -28.00 -9.69
CA PRO A 32 32.05 -29.12 -9.12
C PRO A 32 31.16 -29.85 -8.09
N ASN A 33 30.85 -31.11 -8.37
CA ASN A 33 30.41 -32.07 -7.35
C ASN A 33 31.64 -32.47 -6.51
N ASP A 34 31.64 -32.23 -5.19
CA ASP A 34 31.95 -33.27 -4.19
C ASP A 34 31.67 -32.78 -2.75
N ARG A 35 30.96 -33.64 -2.00
CA ARG A 35 31.18 -34.04 -0.59
C ARG A 35 30.89 -33.14 0.64
N THR A 36 29.96 -33.71 1.44
CA THR A 36 29.99 -33.99 2.90
C THR A 36 29.80 -32.90 3.95
N ASP A 37 28.74 -33.14 4.76
CA ASP A 37 28.59 -32.92 6.21
C ASP A 37 29.03 -31.59 6.84
N ALA A 38 28.03 -30.80 7.26
CA ALA A 38 28.03 -30.13 8.57
C ALA A 38 26.64 -29.56 8.91
N SER A 39 26.03 -30.15 9.94
CA SER A 39 25.13 -29.61 10.99
C SER A 39 24.16 -28.43 10.73
N PRO A 40 22.89 -28.52 11.19
CA PRO A 40 21.99 -27.38 11.26
C PRO A 40 22.43 -26.39 12.35
N VAL A 41 22.46 -25.11 12.01
CA VAL A 41 22.69 -23.99 12.92
C VAL A 41 21.45 -23.84 13.81
N GLN A 42 21.60 -24.13 15.10
CA GLN A 42 20.61 -23.76 16.12
C GLN A 42 20.60 -22.24 16.27
N ALA A 43 19.43 -21.62 16.06
CA ALA A 43 19.17 -20.27 16.53
C ALA A 43 18.99 -20.33 18.06
N THR A 44 19.97 -19.80 18.79
CA THR A 44 19.86 -19.58 20.23
C THR A 44 19.10 -18.27 20.48
N SER A 45 17.80 -18.39 20.71
CA SER A 45 16.98 -17.32 21.28
C SER A 45 17.17 -17.29 22.80
N THR A 46 17.88 -16.28 23.31
CA THR A 46 17.99 -16.03 24.75
C THR A 46 16.69 -15.36 25.22
N SER A 47 15.78 -16.13 25.83
CA SER A 47 14.63 -15.58 26.54
C SER A 47 15.08 -14.99 27.88
N LEU A 48 14.64 -13.78 28.19
CA LEU A 48 14.72 -13.22 29.54
C LEU A 48 13.55 -13.80 30.36
N PRO A 49 13.77 -14.35 31.56
CA PRO A 49 12.66 -14.78 32.41
C PRO A 49 11.92 -13.54 32.95
N SER A 50 10.60 -13.46 32.73
CA SER A 50 9.73 -12.57 33.52
C SER A 50 9.35 -13.27 34.81
N THR A 51 9.55 -12.59 35.94
CA THR A 51 9.19 -13.10 37.26
C THR A 51 7.93 -12.38 37.71
N ASP A 52 6.77 -13.05 37.66
CA ASP A 52 5.57 -12.56 38.33
C ASP A 52 5.63 -12.89 39.82
N ILE A 53 5.75 -11.85 40.65
CA ILE A 53 5.77 -11.97 42.11
C ILE A 53 4.32 -11.89 42.60
N SER A 54 3.74 -13.04 42.89
CA SER A 54 2.45 -13.10 43.61
C SER A 54 2.71 -13.07 45.12
N VAL A 55 2.40 -11.96 45.80
CA VAL A 55 2.46 -11.86 47.27
C VAL A 55 1.11 -12.21 47.87
N THR A 56 1.00 -13.36 48.52
CA THR A 56 -0.15 -13.68 49.38
C THR A 56 0.25 -13.45 50.83
N THR A 57 -0.37 -12.46 51.49
CA THR A 57 -0.18 -12.26 52.94
C THR A 57 -1.17 -13.14 53.70
N SER A 58 -0.66 -14.11 54.46
CA SER A 58 -1.44 -14.78 55.51
C SER A 58 -0.84 -14.45 56.87
N ALA A 59 -1.71 -14.08 57.82
CA ALA A 59 -1.34 -13.67 59.16
C ALA A 59 -0.98 -14.91 60.00
N GLY A 60 0.28 -15.01 60.41
CA GLY A 60 0.73 -16.00 61.40
C GLY A 60 2.20 -16.32 61.26
N GLY A 61 2.99 -16.02 62.30
CA GLY A 61 4.43 -16.20 62.32
C GLY A 61 4.86 -17.64 62.01
N GLY A 62 5.62 -17.78 60.92
CA GLY A 62 6.26 -19.01 60.46
C GLY A 62 7.07 -18.68 59.21
N ALA A 63 8.28 -19.20 59.10
CA ALA A 63 9.23 -18.88 58.04
C ALA A 63 8.60 -18.99 56.65
N ALA A 64 8.72 -17.93 55.84
CA ALA A 64 8.24 -17.90 54.47
C ALA A 64 9.08 -18.84 53.60
N GLU A 65 8.47 -19.93 53.13
CA GLU A 65 9.03 -20.78 52.09
C GLU A 65 8.65 -20.19 50.73
N VAL A 66 9.66 -19.80 49.95
CA VAL A 66 9.48 -19.25 48.60
C VAL A 66 9.47 -20.42 47.63
N THR A 67 8.28 -20.78 47.14
CA THR A 67 8.14 -21.73 46.02
C THR A 67 8.06 -20.93 44.73
N THR A 68 9.09 -21.04 43.88
CA THR A 68 9.08 -20.49 42.52
C THR A 68 8.35 -21.46 41.60
N ASP A 69 7.11 -21.14 41.23
CA ASP A 69 6.38 -21.91 40.22
C ASP A 69 6.61 -21.25 38.84
N THR A 70 7.43 -21.90 38.01
CA THR A 70 7.73 -21.44 36.67
C THR A 70 6.57 -21.83 35.76
N THR A 71 5.65 -20.90 35.51
CA THR A 71 4.64 -21.06 34.46
C THR A 71 5.31 -20.79 33.11
N GLU A 72 5.50 -21.84 32.33
CA GLU A 72 6.00 -21.76 30.96
C GLU A 72 4.90 -21.11 30.10
N VAL A 73 5.04 -19.82 29.78
CA VAL A 73 4.15 -19.15 28.85
C VAL A 73 4.46 -19.67 27.46
N GLN A 74 3.57 -20.51 26.94
CA GLN A 74 3.70 -21.12 25.62
C GLN A 74 3.64 -19.99 24.57
N SER A 75 4.78 -19.73 23.94
CA SER A 75 4.89 -18.80 22.83
C SER A 75 4.04 -19.33 21.67
N ILE A 76 2.91 -18.68 21.40
CA ILE A 76 2.13 -18.85 20.18
C ILE A 76 2.93 -18.28 19.01
N ASP A 77 3.82 -19.11 18.48
CA ASP A 77 4.43 -18.96 17.16
C ASP A 77 3.39 -19.34 16.09
N THR A 78 2.32 -18.56 16.01
CA THR A 78 1.34 -18.70 14.94
C THR A 78 1.56 -17.53 14.01
N ALA A 79 2.20 -17.83 12.86
CA ALA A 79 2.18 -16.93 11.72
C ALA A 79 0.73 -16.46 11.51
N PRO A 80 0.47 -15.16 11.26
CA PRO A 80 -0.89 -14.68 11.09
C PRO A 80 -1.56 -15.51 10.00
N GLU A 81 -2.58 -16.28 10.37
CA GLU A 81 -3.35 -17.03 9.40
C GLU A 81 -4.02 -16.04 8.45
N PRO A 82 -4.10 -16.36 7.14
CA PRO A 82 -4.82 -15.50 6.20
C PRO A 82 -6.25 -15.31 6.71
N VAL A 83 -6.73 -14.07 6.69
CA VAL A 83 -8.12 -13.77 7.08
C VAL A 83 -9.04 -14.60 6.18
N PRO A 84 -9.91 -15.46 6.75
CA PRO A 84 -10.75 -16.32 5.95
C PRO A 84 -11.72 -15.50 5.10
N ASP A 85 -11.99 -15.98 3.88
CA ASP A 85 -13.05 -15.45 3.00
C ASP A 85 -14.37 -15.40 3.78
N SER A 86 -14.90 -14.19 3.95
CA SER A 86 -16.15 -13.96 4.70
C SER A 86 -17.40 -14.25 3.86
N GLY A 87 -17.24 -14.60 2.58
CA GLY A 87 -18.32 -14.80 1.62
C GLY A 87 -18.97 -13.50 1.12
N LEU A 88 -18.48 -12.34 1.59
CA LEU A 88 -18.86 -11.03 1.04
C LEU A 88 -17.99 -10.73 -0.20
N PRO A 89 -18.51 -10.02 -1.21
CA PRO A 89 -17.73 -9.68 -2.39
C PRO A 89 -16.56 -8.75 -2.03
N ALA A 90 -15.53 -8.77 -2.87
CA ALA A 90 -14.45 -7.79 -2.85
C ALA A 90 -15.00 -6.37 -3.04
N GLN A 91 -14.41 -5.42 -2.35
CA GLN A 91 -14.73 -4.00 -2.42
C GLN A 91 -13.43 -3.24 -2.29
N PHE A 92 -13.17 -2.29 -3.18
CA PHE A 92 -11.94 -1.52 -3.18
C PHE A 92 -12.22 -0.07 -2.83
N ALA A 93 -11.45 0.48 -1.90
CA ALA A 93 -11.57 1.86 -1.49
C ALA A 93 -10.18 2.51 -1.40
N ILE A 94 -10.13 3.82 -1.62
CA ILE A 94 -8.98 4.64 -1.25
C ILE A 94 -9.02 4.77 0.26
N THR A 95 -7.92 4.43 0.93
CA THR A 95 -7.84 4.43 2.40
C THR A 95 -6.77 5.38 2.94
N GLU A 96 -5.84 5.82 2.10
CA GLU A 96 -4.80 6.77 2.48
C GLU A 96 -4.27 7.52 1.26
N ILE A 97 -3.90 8.79 1.46
CA ILE A 97 -3.12 9.59 0.52
C ILE A 97 -2.00 10.25 1.29
N VAL A 98 -0.78 10.07 0.81
CA VAL A 98 0.42 10.76 1.32
C VAL A 98 0.81 11.85 0.34
N PHE A 99 0.97 13.06 0.88
CA PHE A 99 1.26 14.28 0.10
C PHE A 99 2.75 14.41 -0.25
N GLY A 100 3.02 15.29 -1.21
CA GLY A 100 4.36 15.72 -1.59
C GLY A 100 4.93 15.02 -2.82
N GLU A 101 6.18 15.34 -3.11
CA GLU A 101 6.93 14.76 -4.22
C GLU A 101 7.11 13.26 -4.01
N GLY A 102 6.63 12.46 -4.97
CA GLY A 102 6.64 11.00 -4.82
C GLY A 102 5.65 10.47 -3.77
N GLY A 103 4.65 11.28 -3.40
CA GLY A 103 3.50 10.83 -2.63
C GLY A 103 2.79 9.64 -3.28
N TYR A 104 1.93 8.98 -2.50
CA TYR A 104 1.24 7.77 -2.94
C TYR A 104 -0.20 7.74 -2.46
N VAL A 105 -1.04 7.01 -3.19
CA VAL A 105 -2.40 6.64 -2.79
C VAL A 105 -2.43 5.16 -2.44
N VAL A 106 -3.14 4.82 -1.37
CA VAL A 106 -3.36 3.44 -0.93
C VAL A 106 -4.77 3.01 -1.31
N ILE A 107 -4.86 1.88 -1.99
CA ILE A 107 -6.11 1.20 -2.30
C ILE A 107 -6.13 -0.11 -1.54
N THR A 108 -7.17 -0.33 -0.74
CA THR A 108 -7.34 -1.53 0.07
C THR A 108 -8.53 -2.34 -0.43
N ASN A 109 -8.42 -3.66 -0.41
CA ASN A 109 -9.59 -4.53 -0.49
C ASN A 109 -10.29 -4.56 0.86
N VAL A 110 -11.32 -3.73 1.01
CA VAL A 110 -12.11 -3.58 2.24
C VAL A 110 -13.26 -4.59 2.31
N GLY A 111 -13.44 -5.38 1.25
CA GLY A 111 -14.43 -6.44 1.12
C GLY A 111 -13.99 -7.78 1.71
N GLY A 112 -14.77 -8.81 1.39
CA GLY A 112 -14.70 -10.10 2.07
C GLY A 112 -13.98 -11.22 1.34
N SER A 113 -13.71 -11.05 0.05
CA SER A 113 -13.12 -12.05 -0.84
C SER A 113 -11.95 -11.46 -1.60
N THR A 114 -11.03 -12.32 -2.05
CA THR A 114 -9.93 -11.91 -2.95
C THR A 114 -10.48 -11.50 -4.33
N ALA A 115 -9.93 -10.43 -4.91
CA ALA A 115 -10.18 -10.04 -6.30
C ALA A 115 -9.05 -9.17 -6.87
N SER A 116 -9.00 -9.05 -8.19
CA SER A 116 -8.10 -8.15 -8.91
C SER A 116 -8.56 -6.69 -8.86
N VAL A 117 -7.60 -5.77 -8.70
CA VAL A 117 -7.79 -4.32 -8.98
C VAL A 117 -7.58 -3.95 -10.45
N GLY A 118 -7.28 -4.92 -11.31
CA GLY A 118 -6.99 -4.69 -12.72
C GLY A 118 -8.14 -4.04 -13.47
N GLY A 119 -7.81 -3.02 -14.27
CA GLY A 119 -8.79 -2.25 -15.04
C GLY A 119 -9.50 -1.15 -14.27
N LEU A 120 -9.40 -1.14 -12.92
CA LEU A 120 -9.78 0.04 -12.14
C LEU A 120 -8.92 1.24 -12.53
N ALA A 121 -9.45 2.44 -12.38
CA ALA A 121 -8.77 3.67 -12.80
C ALA A 121 -8.76 4.73 -11.70
N LEU A 122 -7.58 5.28 -11.43
CA LEU A 122 -7.39 6.47 -10.60
C LEU A 122 -7.55 7.74 -11.43
N CYS A 123 -8.13 8.76 -10.82
CA CYS A 123 -8.31 10.08 -11.38
C CYS A 123 -7.79 11.14 -10.40
N GLN A 124 -6.75 11.85 -10.82
CA GLN A 124 -6.22 13.05 -10.16
C GLN A 124 -6.14 14.12 -11.25
N ARG A 125 -7.23 14.85 -11.50
CA ARG A 125 -7.32 15.67 -12.73
C ARG A 125 -6.13 16.63 -12.89
N PRO A 126 -5.55 16.77 -14.11
CA PRO A 126 -5.89 16.12 -15.38
C PRO A 126 -5.17 14.77 -15.64
N PHE A 127 -4.64 14.14 -14.60
CA PHE A 127 -3.87 12.90 -14.63
C PHE A 127 -4.73 11.67 -14.30
N TYR A 128 -4.39 10.53 -14.89
CA TYR A 128 -5.18 9.31 -14.84
C TYR A 128 -4.28 8.09 -14.92
N PHE A 129 -4.60 7.06 -14.13
CA PHE A 129 -3.82 5.83 -14.10
C PHE A 129 -4.72 4.60 -14.04
N THR A 130 -4.59 3.70 -15.02
CA THR A 130 -5.28 2.40 -15.00
C THR A 130 -4.42 1.36 -14.30
N LEU A 131 -5.02 0.68 -13.33
CA LEU A 131 -4.35 -0.31 -12.50
C LEU A 131 -4.10 -1.59 -13.30
N PRO A 132 -2.89 -2.18 -13.18
CA PRO A 132 -2.61 -3.50 -13.73
C PRO A 132 -3.31 -4.59 -12.90
N ASP A 133 -3.37 -5.81 -13.43
CA ASP A 133 -3.94 -6.97 -12.73
C ASP A 133 -3.08 -7.32 -11.49
N ILE A 134 -3.66 -7.09 -10.31
CA ILE A 134 -3.10 -7.46 -9.00
C ILE A 134 -4.24 -7.97 -8.14
N GLU A 135 -4.12 -9.23 -7.70
CA GLU A 135 -5.05 -9.82 -6.73
C GLU A 135 -4.74 -9.28 -5.33
N LEU A 136 -5.76 -8.80 -4.62
CA LEU A 136 -5.68 -8.40 -3.22
C LEU A 136 -6.64 -9.27 -2.41
N ALA A 137 -6.12 -9.99 -1.42
CA ALA A 137 -6.94 -10.64 -0.40
C ALA A 137 -7.63 -9.60 0.50
N PRO A 138 -8.62 -9.99 1.33
CA PRO A 138 -9.23 -9.07 2.28
C PRO A 138 -8.18 -8.37 3.14
N LEU A 139 -8.30 -7.04 3.23
CA LEU A 139 -7.41 -6.12 3.95
C LEU A 139 -5.99 -5.96 3.36
N GLU A 140 -5.67 -6.62 2.24
CA GLU A 140 -4.44 -6.32 1.51
C GLU A 140 -4.59 -5.03 0.70
N SER A 141 -3.44 -4.39 0.45
CA SER A 141 -3.40 -3.08 -0.20
C SER A 141 -2.41 -3.02 -1.35
N VAL A 142 -2.67 -2.10 -2.27
CA VAL A 142 -1.71 -1.63 -3.26
C VAL A 142 -1.43 -0.15 -3.04
N TRP A 143 -0.15 0.20 -3.04
CA TRP A 143 0.32 1.57 -2.93
C TRP A 143 0.74 2.04 -4.31
N VAL A 144 0.15 3.13 -4.79
CA VAL A 144 0.42 3.70 -6.12
C VAL A 144 1.15 5.02 -5.94
N ALA A 145 2.46 5.00 -6.17
CA ALA A 145 3.29 6.20 -6.12
C ALA A 145 3.09 7.06 -7.36
N ALA A 146 2.96 8.37 -7.18
CA ALA A 146 3.04 9.34 -8.27
C ALA A 146 4.46 9.38 -8.88
N GLY A 147 5.47 9.25 -8.02
CA GLY A 147 6.90 9.22 -8.38
C GLY A 147 7.46 7.83 -8.68
N ASP A 148 8.78 7.67 -8.48
CA ASP A 148 9.52 6.44 -8.77
C ASP A 148 9.34 5.33 -7.72
N GLY A 149 8.62 5.62 -6.62
CA GLY A 149 8.33 4.68 -5.54
C GLY A 149 9.56 4.19 -4.77
N ALA A 150 10.73 4.81 -4.93
CA ALA A 150 11.99 4.31 -4.37
C ALA A 150 12.03 4.27 -2.83
N SER A 151 11.18 5.07 -2.17
CA SER A 151 11.02 5.10 -0.71
C SER A 151 10.03 4.05 -0.18
N LEU A 152 9.26 3.40 -1.05
CA LEU A 152 8.22 2.44 -0.67
C LEU A 152 8.76 1.02 -0.69
N THR A 153 8.34 0.22 0.29
CA THR A 153 8.76 -1.19 0.41
C THR A 153 7.54 -2.10 0.32
N ALA A 154 7.53 -2.98 -0.68
CA ALA A 154 6.50 -4.00 -0.80
C ALA A 154 6.63 -5.06 0.32
N SER A 155 5.51 -5.67 0.68
CA SER A 155 5.43 -6.80 1.60
C SER A 155 4.39 -7.81 1.09
N SER A 156 4.18 -8.91 1.81
CA SER A 156 3.11 -9.85 1.44
C SER A 156 1.72 -9.21 1.46
N ALA A 157 1.50 -8.18 2.29
CA ALA A 157 0.22 -7.49 2.41
C ALA A 157 0.15 -6.17 1.60
N VAL A 158 1.27 -5.74 1.00
CA VAL A 158 1.41 -4.46 0.32
C VAL A 158 2.14 -4.62 -1.01
N ALA A 159 1.42 -4.48 -2.11
CA ALA A 159 2.02 -4.30 -3.43
C ALA A 159 2.39 -2.82 -3.64
N VAL A 160 3.48 -2.56 -4.35
CA VAL A 160 3.90 -1.19 -4.73
C VAL A 160 3.88 -1.05 -6.24
N LEU A 161 3.22 0.01 -6.73
CA LEU A 161 3.13 0.41 -8.12
C LEU A 161 3.68 1.82 -8.31
N THR A 162 4.23 2.08 -9.50
CA THR A 162 4.63 3.42 -9.91
C THR A 162 3.76 3.88 -11.08
N ALA A 163 3.16 5.06 -10.95
CA ALA A 163 2.35 5.65 -12.02
C ALA A 163 3.21 6.22 -13.16
N ASN A 164 4.53 6.37 -12.95
CA ASN A 164 5.51 6.81 -13.95
C ASN A 164 5.09 8.08 -14.71
N GLY A 165 4.61 9.10 -13.98
CA GLY A 165 4.12 10.37 -14.54
C GLY A 165 2.69 10.33 -15.08
N SER A 166 1.96 9.22 -14.90
CA SER A 166 0.52 9.14 -15.15
C SER A 166 -0.32 9.74 -14.02
N LEU A 167 0.31 9.99 -12.87
CA LEU A 167 -0.17 10.81 -11.75
C LEU A 167 0.89 11.88 -11.49
N ASP A 168 0.45 13.01 -10.94
CA ASP A 168 1.31 14.12 -10.52
C ASP A 168 1.48 14.09 -9.01
N ASP A 169 2.40 14.91 -8.48
CA ASP A 169 2.60 15.02 -7.05
C ASP A 169 1.29 15.40 -6.33
N PHE A 170 1.08 14.81 -5.15
CA PHE A 170 -0.12 15.08 -4.37
C PHE A 170 0.07 16.34 -3.54
N SER A 171 -0.45 17.46 -4.03
CA SER A 171 -0.46 18.73 -3.31
C SER A 171 -1.14 18.57 -1.95
N ARG A 172 -0.48 19.05 -0.88
CA ARG A 172 -1.06 19.09 0.47
C ARG A 172 -2.22 20.10 0.56
N ASP A 173 -2.08 21.23 -0.13
CA ASP A 173 -2.91 22.40 0.12
C ASP A 173 -4.30 22.30 -0.49
N ASP A 174 -4.44 21.52 -1.57
CA ASP A 174 -5.68 21.39 -2.34
C ASP A 174 -5.57 20.20 -3.30
N GLY A 175 -6.58 19.33 -3.34
CA GLY A 175 -6.61 18.24 -4.31
C GLY A 175 -7.81 17.30 -4.17
N GLU A 176 -7.93 16.42 -5.16
CA GLU A 176 -8.92 15.34 -5.20
C GLU A 176 -8.29 14.03 -5.70
N MET A 177 -8.89 12.91 -5.31
CA MET A 177 -8.59 11.60 -5.88
C MET A 177 -9.88 10.78 -5.99
N GLY A 178 -10.13 10.25 -7.19
CA GLY A 178 -11.21 9.29 -7.42
C GLY A 178 -10.71 7.95 -7.90
N LEU A 179 -11.36 6.87 -7.45
CA LEU A 179 -11.17 5.50 -7.94
C LEU A 179 -12.44 5.05 -8.67
N TYR A 180 -12.26 4.49 -9.86
CA TYR A 180 -13.34 4.13 -10.77
C TYR A 180 -13.23 2.67 -11.23
N LEU A 181 -14.38 2.05 -11.52
CA LEU A 181 -14.50 0.73 -12.15
C LEU A 181 -13.95 0.69 -13.59
N SER A 182 -13.87 1.85 -14.24
CA SER A 182 -13.36 2.03 -15.59
C SER A 182 -12.93 3.48 -15.82
N SER A 183 -12.32 3.80 -16.97
CA SER A 183 -11.93 5.18 -17.31
C SER A 183 -13.10 6.11 -17.69
N ASP A 184 -14.33 5.80 -17.26
CA ASP A 184 -15.50 6.67 -17.43
C ASP A 184 -15.62 7.66 -16.25
N PHE A 185 -14.72 8.64 -16.22
CA PHE A 185 -14.60 9.58 -15.10
C PHE A 185 -15.76 10.56 -14.95
N GLY A 186 -16.77 10.51 -15.84
CA GLY A 186 -17.98 11.31 -15.75
C GLY A 186 -19.19 10.56 -15.21
N SER A 187 -19.07 9.26 -14.93
CA SER A 187 -20.18 8.41 -14.51
C SER A 187 -20.19 8.23 -12.99
N ALA A 188 -21.34 8.56 -12.38
CA ALA A 188 -21.60 8.30 -10.97
C ALA A 188 -21.69 6.79 -10.67
N GLU A 189 -22.03 5.97 -11.66
CA GLU A 189 -22.03 4.51 -11.55
C GLU A 189 -20.63 3.91 -11.64
N ALA A 190 -19.67 4.62 -12.24
CA ALA A 190 -18.30 4.15 -12.40
C ALA A 190 -17.42 4.49 -11.19
N ILE A 191 -17.68 5.60 -10.48
CA ILE A 191 -16.91 5.98 -9.29
C ILE A 191 -17.24 5.07 -8.11
N ILE A 192 -16.22 4.60 -7.39
CA ILE A 192 -16.38 3.68 -6.24
C ILE A 192 -15.71 4.17 -4.97
N SER A 193 -14.78 5.13 -5.07
CA SER A 193 -14.18 5.81 -3.93
C SER A 193 -13.80 7.22 -4.34
N TYR A 194 -13.96 8.17 -3.43
CA TYR A 194 -13.60 9.55 -3.66
C TYR A 194 -13.10 10.20 -2.37
N VAL A 195 -12.17 11.13 -2.53
CA VAL A 195 -11.70 12.00 -1.44
C VAL A 195 -11.25 13.35 -2.02
N GLU A 196 -11.57 14.40 -1.29
CA GLU A 196 -11.26 15.80 -1.62
C GLU A 196 -10.77 16.54 -0.37
N TRP A 197 -9.76 17.38 -0.54
CA TRP A 197 -9.13 18.10 0.56
C TRP A 197 -8.72 19.52 0.18
N GLY A 198 -8.57 20.36 1.19
CA GLY A 198 -8.13 21.76 1.05
C GLY A 198 -9.25 22.72 0.67
N SER A 199 -10.07 22.39 -0.33
CA SER A 199 -11.28 23.12 -0.67
C SER A 199 -12.35 22.21 -1.27
N ALA A 200 -13.59 22.71 -1.36
CA ALA A 200 -14.72 22.00 -1.95
C ALA A 200 -14.96 22.39 -3.43
N GLY A 201 -15.67 21.52 -4.16
CA GLY A 201 -16.13 21.78 -5.53
C GLY A 201 -15.08 21.46 -6.58
N HIS A 202 -14.20 20.51 -6.30
CA HIS A 202 -13.25 19.96 -7.25
C HIS A 202 -13.92 19.26 -8.45
N GLY A 203 -13.10 18.92 -9.43
CA GLY A 203 -13.56 18.55 -10.76
C GLY A 203 -14.36 17.25 -10.84
N ARG A 204 -14.36 16.41 -9.79
CA ARG A 204 -15.16 15.19 -9.66
C ARG A 204 -16.10 15.19 -8.45
N SER A 205 -16.18 16.27 -7.68
CA SER A 205 -17.09 16.35 -6.52
C SER A 205 -18.54 16.12 -6.93
N ASP A 206 -19.01 16.72 -8.03
CA ASP A 206 -20.39 16.52 -8.52
C ASP A 206 -20.69 15.05 -8.86
N VAL A 207 -19.72 14.33 -9.43
CA VAL A 207 -19.84 12.90 -9.77
C VAL A 207 -19.90 12.06 -8.49
N ALA A 208 -19.05 12.36 -7.51
CA ALA A 208 -19.02 11.67 -6.22
C ALA A 208 -20.28 11.93 -5.39
N ILE A 209 -20.81 13.16 -5.43
CA ILE A 209 -22.08 13.54 -4.78
C ILE A 209 -23.24 12.80 -5.43
N GLU A 210 -23.31 12.74 -6.77
CA GLU A 210 -24.34 11.97 -7.48
C GLU A 210 -24.27 10.47 -7.14
N ALA A 211 -23.07 9.93 -6.96
CA ALA A 211 -22.84 8.56 -6.52
C ALA A 211 -23.14 8.30 -5.04
N GLY A 212 -23.37 9.35 -4.24
CA GLY A 212 -23.56 9.26 -2.79
C GLY A 212 -22.29 8.87 -2.02
N LEU A 213 -21.11 9.12 -2.60
CA LEU A 213 -19.79 8.88 -1.99
C LEU A 213 -19.22 10.13 -1.30
N TRP A 214 -19.80 11.30 -1.56
CA TRP A 214 -19.34 12.57 -1.01
C TRP A 214 -20.51 13.51 -0.71
N GLU A 215 -20.27 14.48 0.17
CA GLU A 215 -21.24 15.49 0.55
C GLU A 215 -20.96 16.82 -0.16
N ALA A 216 -22.02 17.54 -0.53
CA ALA A 216 -21.88 18.85 -1.16
C ALA A 216 -21.19 19.85 -0.24
N ASP A 217 -20.32 20.69 -0.81
CA ASP A 217 -19.52 21.70 -0.12
C ASP A 217 -18.56 21.17 0.96
N ALA A 218 -18.35 19.85 1.04
CA ALA A 218 -17.48 19.24 2.03
C ALA A 218 -16.09 18.93 1.47
N PHE A 219 -15.09 19.02 2.35
CA PHE A 219 -13.69 18.70 2.07
C PHE A 219 -12.97 18.38 3.38
N ILE A 220 -11.83 17.71 3.30
CA ILE A 220 -10.97 17.49 4.46
C ILE A 220 -10.09 18.72 4.68
N GLU A 221 -10.17 19.31 5.87
CA GLU A 221 -9.23 20.36 6.30
C GLU A 221 -7.85 19.76 6.61
N ILE A 222 -6.79 20.35 6.08
CA ILE A 222 -5.41 19.86 6.22
C ILE A 222 -4.61 20.78 7.14
N PRO A 223 -4.24 20.35 8.37
CA PRO A 223 -3.34 21.09 9.27
C PRO A 223 -1.92 21.23 8.72
N ASP A 224 -1.22 22.32 9.06
CA ASP A 224 0.13 22.67 8.54
C ASP A 224 1.17 21.56 8.66
N ASP A 225 1.04 20.68 9.65
CA ASP A 225 1.91 19.56 9.94
C ASP A 225 1.43 18.21 9.39
N ALA A 226 0.30 18.18 8.68
CA ALA A 226 -0.21 16.95 8.09
C ALA A 226 0.57 16.56 6.81
N PHE A 227 1.04 15.32 6.78
CA PHE A 227 1.73 14.70 5.63
C PHE A 227 0.80 13.88 4.74
N GLY A 228 -0.46 13.74 5.11
CA GLY A 228 -1.44 12.95 4.38
C GLY A 228 -2.79 12.93 5.06
N VAL A 229 -3.71 12.19 4.44
CA VAL A 229 -5.04 11.87 4.95
C VAL A 229 -5.23 10.37 4.99
N GLN A 230 -5.93 9.88 6.02
CA GLN A 230 -6.23 8.47 6.19
C GLN A 230 -7.69 8.27 6.55
N ALA A 231 -8.29 7.21 6.03
CA ALA A 231 -9.62 6.79 6.40
C ALA A 231 -9.62 6.28 7.86
N SER A 232 -10.53 6.81 8.69
CA SER A 232 -10.84 6.31 10.02
C SER A 232 -11.85 5.16 10.02
N ALA A 233 -12.52 4.93 8.88
CA ALA A 233 -13.42 3.81 8.66
C ALA A 233 -12.82 2.83 7.65
N GLN A 234 -13.14 1.54 7.79
CA GLN A 234 -12.70 0.52 6.83
C GLN A 234 -13.28 0.74 5.44
N ALA A 235 -14.52 1.20 5.33
CA ALA A 235 -15.16 1.55 4.07
C ALA A 235 -15.59 3.03 4.14
N PRO A 236 -14.70 3.98 3.82
CA PRO A 236 -15.02 5.40 3.91
C PRO A 236 -16.13 5.76 2.91
N SER A 237 -17.11 6.51 3.40
CA SER A 237 -18.35 6.85 2.68
C SER A 237 -18.61 8.34 2.60
N GLY A 238 -17.70 9.16 3.14
CA GLY A 238 -17.78 10.61 3.11
C GLY A 238 -16.66 11.27 3.90
N PRO A 239 -16.62 12.60 3.96
CA PRO A 239 -15.54 13.40 4.56
C PRO A 239 -15.33 13.12 6.05
N GLN A 240 -16.39 12.76 6.78
CA GLN A 240 -16.34 12.42 8.21
C GLN A 240 -15.52 11.17 8.52
N ASP A 241 -15.31 10.31 7.52
CA ASP A 241 -14.56 9.07 7.66
C ASP A 241 -13.05 9.29 7.42
N TRP A 242 -12.59 10.53 7.35
CA TRP A 242 -11.21 10.88 7.08
C TRP A 242 -10.61 11.73 8.19
N VAL A 243 -9.34 11.46 8.48
CA VAL A 243 -8.52 12.25 9.40
C VAL A 243 -7.28 12.74 8.66
N ALA A 244 -6.96 14.01 8.84
CA ALA A 244 -5.69 14.56 8.41
C ALA A 244 -4.62 14.33 9.49
N GLY A 245 -3.43 13.92 9.06
CA GLY A 245 -2.30 13.65 9.96
C GLY A 245 -1.92 12.17 9.96
N LEU A 246 -0.83 11.88 9.26
CA LEU A 246 -0.10 10.63 9.40
C LEU A 246 1.01 10.90 10.42
N GLY A 247 0.93 10.24 11.58
CA GLY A 247 1.97 10.36 12.61
C GLY A 247 3.32 9.91 12.03
N GLY A 248 4.29 10.81 12.03
CA GLY A 248 5.69 10.48 11.76
C GLY A 248 6.32 9.62 12.85
#